data_AF-A0A954WMB3-F1
#
_entry.id   AF-A0A954WMB3-F1
#
_cell.length_a   1.000
_cell.length_b   1.000
_cell.length_c   1.000
_cell.angle_alpha   90.00
_cell.angle_beta   90.00
_cell.angle_gamma   90.00
#
_symmetry.space_group_name_H-M   'P 1'
#
loop_
_entity.id
_entity.type
_entity.pdbx_description
1 polymer ?
#
loop_
_entity_poly.entity_id
_entity_poly.type
_entity_poly.pdbx_seq_one_letter_code
_entity_poly.pdbx_strand_id
1 'polypeptide(L)'
;FVGGLTNLAVPRASRAFAEGGRDKLFRALMITAVLFAIPVLSFIGFAALAGDWLALLIYGDEYTGCGPVVVTLGCWMLANTMGITAGAGLWSIERPSANLRADVVTAIVTLGMTAALVFPFGVYGAALGMCCGTAAGSVVRIATLAWIFRHWPTEVSR
;
A
#
# COMPACT_ATOMS: atom_id res chain seq x y z
N PHE A 1 -11.35 6.41 -0.88
CA PHE A 1 -9.89 6.59 -0.93
C PHE A 1 -9.24 5.62 -1.92
N VAL A 2 -9.20 4.31 -1.62
CA VAL A 2 -8.58 3.27 -2.48
C VAL A 2 -9.14 3.26 -3.90
N GLY A 3 -10.46 3.31 -4.07
CA GLY A 3 -11.07 3.36 -5.41
C GLY A 3 -10.68 4.60 -6.23
N GLY A 4 -10.45 5.74 -5.58
CA GLY A 4 -9.94 6.94 -6.24
C GLY A 4 -8.48 6.77 -6.68
N LEU A 5 -7.67 6.13 -5.85
CA LEU A 5 -6.28 5.82 -6.16
C LEU A 5 -6.17 4.87 -7.37
N THR A 6 -6.90 3.75 -7.36
CA THR A 6 -6.82 2.77 -8.46
C THR A 6 -7.26 3.35 -9.80
N ASN A 7 -8.31 4.18 -9.78
CA ASN A 7 -8.87 4.80 -10.99
C ASN A 7 -7.97 5.90 -11.56
N LEU A 8 -7.14 6.54 -10.75
CA LEU A 8 -6.22 7.60 -11.19
C LEU A 8 -4.82 7.10 -11.47
N ALA A 9 -4.31 6.16 -10.67
CA ALA A 9 -2.91 5.72 -10.71
C ALA A 9 -2.56 5.05 -12.04
N VAL A 10 -3.39 4.10 -12.51
CA VAL A 10 -3.09 3.35 -13.74
C VAL A 10 -3.15 4.24 -14.99
N PRO A 11 -4.23 5.02 -15.24
CA PRO A 11 -4.27 5.87 -16.44
C PRO A 11 -3.20 6.97 -16.43
N ARG A 12 -2.91 7.55 -15.26
CA ARG A 12 -1.88 8.59 -15.12
C ARG A 12 -0.47 8.03 -15.33
N ALA A 13 -0.19 6.83 -14.79
CA ALA A 13 1.07 6.14 -14.99
C ALA A 13 1.28 5.80 -16.48
N SER A 14 0.27 5.24 -17.15
CA SER A 14 0.37 4.87 -18.56
C SER A 14 0.55 6.09 -19.48
N ARG A 15 -0.17 7.19 -19.22
CA ARG A 15 0.05 8.45 -19.97
C ARG A 15 1.46 9.02 -19.74
N ALA A 16 1.90 9.08 -18.48
CA ALA A 16 3.22 9.59 -18.15
C ALA A 16 4.34 8.76 -18.80
N PHE A 17 4.17 7.44 -18.87
CA PHE A 17 5.09 6.55 -19.56
C PHE A 17 5.09 6.78 -21.08
N ALA A 18 3.92 6.93 -21.71
CA ALA A 18 3.82 7.21 -23.14
C ALA A 18 4.43 8.57 -23.53
N GLU A 19 4.32 9.58 -22.68
CA GLU A 19 4.76 10.96 -22.99
C GLU A 19 6.25 11.23 -22.73
N GLY A 20 6.94 10.41 -21.96
CA GLY A 20 8.33 10.68 -21.58
C GLY A 20 9.02 9.54 -20.86
N GLY A 21 8.56 8.31 -21.11
CA GLY A 21 9.17 7.08 -20.64
C GLY A 21 9.32 7.02 -19.12
N ARG A 22 10.50 6.57 -18.71
CA ARG A 22 10.82 6.25 -17.32
C ARG A 22 10.72 7.44 -16.38
N ASP A 23 11.27 8.59 -16.74
CA ASP A 23 11.41 9.72 -15.81
C ASP A 23 10.06 10.37 -15.50
N LYS A 24 9.22 10.55 -16.53
CA LYS A 24 7.85 11.03 -16.34
C LYS A 24 7.01 10.02 -15.56
N LEU A 25 7.16 8.72 -15.82
CA LEU A 25 6.50 7.67 -15.06
C LEU A 25 6.91 7.73 -13.57
N PHE A 26 8.20 7.74 -13.26
CA PHE A 26 8.68 7.79 -11.87
C PHE A 26 8.15 9.03 -11.14
N ARG A 27 8.19 10.20 -11.78
CA ARG A 27 7.63 11.44 -11.23
C ARG A 27 6.12 11.34 -10.98
N ALA A 28 5.36 10.77 -11.91
CA ALA A 28 3.92 10.58 -11.76
C ALA A 28 3.58 9.63 -10.61
N LEU A 29 4.34 8.54 -10.47
CA LEU A 29 4.19 7.60 -9.36
C LEU A 29 4.53 8.24 -8.02
N MET A 30 5.62 9.01 -7.93
CA MET A 30 5.98 9.74 -6.71
C MET A 30 4.91 10.77 -6.31
N ILE A 31 4.42 11.57 -7.26
CA ILE A 31 3.37 12.56 -6.98
C ILE A 31 2.10 11.86 -6.47
N THR A 32 1.72 10.75 -7.11
CA THR A 32 0.55 9.96 -6.69
C THR A 32 0.77 9.35 -5.30
N ALA A 33 1.95 8.78 -5.03
CA ALA A 33 2.28 8.22 -3.72
C ALA A 33 2.19 9.28 -2.62
N VAL A 34 2.78 10.46 -2.82
CA VAL A 34 2.78 11.55 -1.84
C VAL A 34 1.37 12.10 -1.63
N LEU A 35 0.62 12.35 -2.71
CA LEU A 35 -0.74 12.90 -2.65
C LEU A 35 -1.67 12.02 -1.80
N PHE A 36 -1.52 10.70 -1.86
CA PHE A 36 -2.32 9.77 -1.08
C PHE A 36 -1.67 9.44 0.28
N ALA A 37 -0.34 9.44 0.41
CA ALA A 37 0.32 9.17 1.69
C ALA A 37 0.05 10.26 2.74
N ILE A 38 0.03 11.55 2.35
CA ILE A 38 -0.19 12.67 3.28
C ILE A 38 -1.50 12.53 4.07
N PRO A 39 -2.68 12.36 3.45
CA PRO A 39 -3.94 12.23 4.20
C PRO A 39 -3.97 10.96 5.06
N VAL A 40 -3.35 9.86 4.60
CA VAL A 40 -3.27 8.61 5.40
C VAL A 40 -2.38 8.79 6.62
N LEU A 41 -1.20 9.40 6.47
CA LEU A 41 -0.31 9.69 7.60
C LEU A 41 -0.94 10.67 8.59
N SER A 42 -1.65 11.68 8.08
CA SER A 42 -2.39 12.62 8.92
C SER A 42 -3.48 11.90 9.73
N PHE A 43 -4.21 10.98 9.08
CA PHE A 43 -5.20 10.14 9.76
C PHE A 43 -4.57 9.21 10.80
N ILE A 44 -3.44 8.56 10.49
CA ILE A 44 -2.72 7.70 11.44
C ILE A 44 -2.26 8.51 12.65
N GLY A 45 -1.68 9.69 12.45
CA GLY A 45 -1.24 10.56 13.53
C GLY A 45 -2.41 11.01 14.42
N PHE A 46 -3.52 11.40 13.80
CA PHE A 46 -4.73 11.75 14.53
C PHE A 46 -5.32 10.55 15.30
N ALA A 47 -5.40 9.39 14.67
CA ALA A 47 -5.88 8.16 15.30
C ALA A 47 -4.96 7.67 16.43
N ALA A 48 -3.65 7.89 16.34
CA ALA A 48 -2.72 7.53 17.40
C ALA A 48 -2.89 8.42 18.65
N LEU A 49 -3.29 9.69 18.47
CA LEU A 49 -3.47 10.64 19.57
C LEU A 49 -4.88 10.61 20.16
N ALA A 50 -5.90 10.40 19.32
CA ALA A 50 -7.30 10.54 19.68
C ALA A 50 -8.14 9.28 19.42
N GLY A 51 -7.55 8.19 18.93
CA GLY A 51 -8.29 7.01 18.46
C GLY A 51 -9.13 6.34 19.53
N ASP A 52 -8.59 6.17 20.74
CA ASP A 52 -9.36 5.59 21.86
C ASP A 52 -10.51 6.50 22.30
N TRP A 53 -10.27 7.82 22.35
CA TRP A 53 -11.30 8.80 22.67
C TRP A 53 -12.40 8.83 21.61
N LEU A 54 -12.03 8.76 20.33
CA LEU A 54 -12.96 8.74 19.20
C LEU A 54 -13.77 7.45 19.15
N ALA A 55 -13.13 6.31 19.43
CA ALA A 55 -13.78 5.01 19.49
C ALA A 55 -14.82 4.98 20.63
N LEU A 56 -14.45 5.49 21.81
CA LEU A 56 -15.37 5.62 22.94
C LEU A 56 -16.54 6.56 22.62
N LEU A 57 -16.27 7.70 21.98
CA LEU A 57 -17.30 8.69 21.63
C LEU A 57 -18.32 8.16 20.60
N ILE A 58 -17.86 7.40 19.60
CA ILE A 58 -18.71 6.94 18.49
C ILE A 58 -19.37 5.60 18.79
N TYR A 59 -18.62 4.66 19.39
CA TYR A 59 -19.03 3.26 19.54
C TYR A 59 -19.30 2.85 20.99
N GLY A 60 -19.03 3.71 21.97
CA GLY A 60 -19.23 3.43 23.39
C GLY A 60 -18.10 2.62 24.03
N ASP A 61 -18.27 2.29 25.32
CA ASP A 61 -17.23 1.68 26.16
C ASP A 61 -16.76 0.30 25.68
N GLU A 62 -17.56 -0.43 24.90
CA GLU A 62 -17.20 -1.76 24.38
C GLU A 62 -16.00 -1.73 23.40
N TYR A 63 -15.66 -0.56 22.87
CA TYR A 63 -14.54 -0.34 21.95
C TYR A 63 -13.34 0.37 22.60
N THR A 64 -13.31 0.44 23.92
CA THR A 64 -12.13 0.91 24.65
C THR A 64 -10.93 0.00 24.39
N GLY A 65 -9.78 0.60 24.05
CA GLY A 65 -8.57 -0.14 23.71
C GLY A 65 -8.49 -0.63 22.25
N CYS A 66 -9.41 -0.21 21.37
CA CYS A 66 -9.31 -0.46 19.93
C CYS A 66 -8.35 0.47 19.20
N GLY A 67 -7.80 1.51 19.84
CA GLY A 67 -6.85 2.46 19.25
C GLY A 67 -5.70 1.79 18.48
N PRO A 68 -5.00 0.78 19.04
CA PRO A 68 -3.95 0.04 18.34
C PRO A 68 -4.42 -0.65 17.05
N VAL A 69 -5.66 -1.15 17.01
CA VAL A 69 -6.25 -1.75 15.80
C VAL A 69 -6.41 -0.68 14.73
N VAL A 70 -6.93 0.51 15.09
CA VAL A 70 -7.14 1.62 14.15
C VAL A 70 -5.81 2.10 13.56
N VAL A 71 -4.79 2.26 14.40
CA VAL A 71 -3.43 2.64 13.96
C VAL A 71 -2.85 1.57 13.03
N THR A 72 -3.00 0.29 13.37
CA THR A 72 -2.52 -0.83 12.55
C THR A 72 -3.19 -0.86 11.18
N LEU A 73 -4.51 -0.65 11.13
CA LEU A 73 -5.24 -0.56 9.86
C LEU A 73 -4.85 0.69 9.06
N GLY A 74 -4.52 1.79 9.72
CA GLY A 74 -3.92 2.94 9.07
C GLY A 74 -2.57 2.61 8.40
N CYS A 75 -1.68 1.91 9.12
CA CYS A 75 -0.41 1.42 8.55
C CYS A 75 -0.63 0.45 7.37
N TRP A 76 -1.62 -0.44 7.48
CA TRP A 76 -2.05 -1.30 6.39
C TRP A 76 -2.48 -0.49 5.17
N MET A 77 -3.30 0.54 5.35
CA MET A 77 -3.75 1.43 4.27
C MET A 77 -2.57 2.16 3.60
N LEU A 78 -1.58 2.60 4.38
CA LEU A 78 -0.36 3.22 3.85
C LEU A 78 0.41 2.24 2.97
N ALA A 79 0.66 1.03 3.48
CA ALA A 79 1.31 -0.03 2.71
C ALA A 79 0.54 -0.33 1.42
N ASN A 80 -0.78 -0.49 1.52
CA ASN A 80 -1.66 -0.76 0.38
C ASN A 80 -1.57 0.33 -0.70
N THR A 81 -1.58 1.60 -0.28
CA THR A 81 -1.44 2.77 -1.18
C THR A 81 -0.13 2.72 -1.97
N MET A 82 0.97 2.41 -1.28
CA MET A 82 2.28 2.26 -1.90
C MET A 82 2.31 1.07 -2.87
N GLY A 83 1.71 -0.06 -2.48
CA GLY A 83 1.58 -1.26 -3.30
C GLY A 83 0.77 -1.01 -4.58
N ILE A 84 -0.37 -0.32 -4.50
CA ILE A 84 -1.19 0.05 -5.66
C ILE A 84 -0.42 0.96 -6.60
N THR A 85 0.30 1.96 -6.06
CA THR A 85 1.07 2.90 -6.87
C THR A 85 2.20 2.18 -7.63
N ALA A 86 2.98 1.35 -6.94
CA ALA A 86 4.02 0.54 -7.58
C ALA A 86 3.42 -0.45 -8.59
N GLY A 87 2.28 -1.04 -8.27
CA GLY A 87 1.57 -1.97 -9.15
C GLY A 87 1.04 -1.32 -10.41
N ALA A 88 0.56 -0.08 -10.33
CA ALA A 88 0.20 0.74 -11.50
C ALA A 88 1.42 0.98 -12.40
N GLY A 89 2.57 1.30 -11.82
CA GLY A 89 3.82 1.42 -12.56
C GLY A 89 4.21 0.15 -13.30
N LEU A 90 4.15 -1.01 -12.62
CA LEU A 90 4.42 -2.32 -13.22
C LEU A 90 3.45 -2.66 -14.36
N TRP A 91 2.17 -2.29 -14.23
CA TRP A 91 1.18 -2.44 -15.29
C TRP A 91 1.50 -1.56 -16.50
N SER A 92 1.89 -0.30 -16.29
CA SER A 92 2.21 0.64 -17.37
C SER A 92 3.45 0.26 -18.18
N ILE A 93 4.36 -0.56 -17.62
CA ILE A 93 5.53 -1.09 -18.34
C ILE A 93 5.34 -2.55 -18.81
N GLU A 94 4.09 -3.02 -18.89
CA GLU A 94 3.73 -4.38 -19.36
C GLU A 94 4.38 -5.52 -18.55
N ARG A 95 4.55 -5.32 -17.24
CA ARG A 95 5.07 -6.33 -16.30
C ARG A 95 4.01 -6.77 -15.27
N PRO A 96 2.80 -7.21 -15.66
CA PRO A 96 1.76 -7.65 -14.72
C PRO A 96 2.16 -8.92 -13.96
N SER A 97 3.06 -9.75 -14.50
CA SER A 97 3.56 -10.96 -13.83
C SER A 97 4.30 -10.66 -12.51
N ALA A 98 4.93 -9.47 -12.39
CA ALA A 98 5.53 -9.02 -11.15
C ALA A 98 4.48 -8.70 -10.08
N ASN A 99 3.33 -8.15 -10.47
CA ASN A 99 2.22 -7.92 -9.56
C ASN A 99 1.65 -9.23 -9.03
N LEU A 100 1.47 -10.23 -9.90
CA LEU A 100 0.97 -11.55 -9.51
C LEU A 100 1.89 -12.23 -8.48
N ARG A 101 3.21 -12.15 -8.67
CA ARG A 101 4.18 -12.65 -7.67
C ARG A 101 4.03 -11.93 -6.32
N ALA A 102 3.86 -10.60 -6.34
CA ALA A 102 3.65 -9.85 -5.12
C ALA A 102 2.31 -10.19 -4.43
N ASP A 103 1.25 -10.47 -5.20
CA ASP A 103 -0.03 -10.94 -4.67
C ASP A 103 0.08 -12.31 -4.00
N VAL A 104 0.82 -13.24 -4.60
CA VAL A 104 1.10 -14.55 -3.99
C VAL A 104 1.87 -14.39 -2.68
N VAL A 105 2.91 -13.56 -2.65
CA VAL A 105 3.65 -13.27 -1.41
C VAL A 105 2.73 -12.64 -0.36
N THR A 106 1.89 -11.68 -0.75
CA THR A 106 0.90 -11.04 0.12
C THR A 106 -0.02 -12.09 0.74
N ALA A 107 -0.57 -12.99 -0.08
CA ALA A 107 -1.49 -14.03 0.38
C ALA A 107 -0.82 -14.98 1.37
N ILE A 108 0.39 -15.48 1.05
CA ILE A 108 1.12 -16.41 1.92
C ILE A 108 1.44 -15.75 3.27
N VAL A 109 1.98 -14.54 3.25
CA VAL A 109 2.35 -13.82 4.49
C VAL A 109 1.10 -13.46 5.29
N THR A 110 0.03 -13.00 4.63
CA THR A 110 -1.23 -12.67 5.31
C THR A 110 -1.81 -13.90 5.98
N LEU A 111 -1.93 -15.03 5.27
CA LEU A 111 -2.49 -16.26 5.83
C LEU A 111 -1.62 -16.82 6.95
N GLY A 112 -0.30 -16.87 6.76
CA GLY A 112 0.63 -17.37 7.77
C GLY A 112 0.63 -16.52 9.04
N MET A 113 0.73 -15.20 8.89
CA MET A 113 0.72 -14.27 10.03
C MET A 113 -0.63 -14.25 10.73
N THR A 114 -1.74 -14.15 9.99
CA THR A 114 -3.08 -14.18 10.56
C THR A 114 -3.32 -15.49 11.31
N ALA A 115 -2.98 -16.65 10.73
CA ALA A 115 -3.14 -17.93 11.42
C ALA A 115 -2.32 -18.00 12.71
N ALA A 116 -1.09 -17.46 12.73
CA ALA A 116 -0.23 -17.45 13.92
C ALA A 116 -0.69 -16.44 14.99
N LEU A 117 -1.17 -15.26 14.59
CA LEU A 117 -1.47 -14.13 15.48
C LEU A 117 -2.92 -14.10 15.96
N VAL A 118 -3.86 -14.70 15.23
CA VAL A 118 -5.28 -14.71 15.63
C VAL A 118 -5.50 -15.51 16.91
N PHE A 119 -4.79 -16.62 17.13
CA PHE A 119 -4.92 -17.38 18.37
C PHE A 119 -4.54 -16.56 19.63
N PRO A 120 -3.37 -15.89 19.69
CA PRO A 120 -3.00 -15.09 20.86
C PRO A 120 -3.64 -13.70 20.94
N PHE A 121 -3.98 -13.05 19.81
CA PHE A 121 -4.39 -11.63 19.78
C PHE A 121 -5.77 -11.37 19.17
N GLY A 122 -6.52 -12.41 18.79
CA GLY A 122 -7.86 -12.29 18.22
C GLY A 122 -7.89 -11.37 16.99
N VAL A 123 -8.80 -10.38 17.01
CA VAL A 123 -9.01 -9.41 15.91
C VAL A 123 -7.77 -8.55 15.66
N TYR A 124 -7.03 -8.16 16.70
CA TYR A 124 -5.80 -7.39 16.53
C TYR A 124 -4.73 -8.21 15.78
N GLY A 125 -4.67 -9.52 16.06
CA GLY A 125 -3.81 -10.45 15.33
C GLY A 125 -4.14 -10.53 13.85
N ALA A 126 -5.42 -10.53 13.49
CA ALA A 126 -5.85 -10.48 12.08
C ALA A 126 -5.45 -9.17 11.40
N ALA A 127 -5.60 -8.03 12.09
CA ALA A 127 -5.18 -6.72 11.56
C ALA A 127 -3.67 -6.65 11.31
N LEU A 128 -2.86 -7.18 12.25
CA LEU A 128 -1.42 -7.31 12.07
C LEU A 128 -1.05 -8.21 10.91
N GLY A 129 -1.70 -9.38 10.78
CA GLY A 129 -1.45 -10.30 9.67
C GLY A 129 -1.73 -9.65 8.31
N MET A 130 -2.85 -8.93 8.21
CA MET A 130 -3.21 -8.17 7.00
C MET A 130 -2.20 -7.06 6.70
N CYS A 131 -1.77 -6.31 7.73
CA CYS A 131 -0.76 -5.26 7.63
C CYS A 131 0.58 -5.82 7.14
N CYS A 132 1.09 -6.88 7.78
CA CYS A 132 2.35 -7.52 7.43
C CYS A 132 2.33 -8.09 6.01
N GLY A 133 1.27 -8.78 5.62
CA GLY A 133 1.17 -9.33 4.27
C GLY A 133 1.11 -8.25 3.20
N THR A 134 0.33 -7.20 3.44
CA THR A 134 0.22 -6.07 2.50
C THR A 134 1.52 -5.29 2.41
N ALA A 135 2.23 -5.10 3.53
CA ALA A 135 3.56 -4.50 3.55
C ALA A 135 4.56 -5.35 2.75
N ALA A 136 4.59 -6.67 2.95
CA ALA A 136 5.47 -7.58 2.22
C ALA A 136 5.22 -7.51 0.70
N GLY A 137 3.97 -7.60 0.26
CA GLY A 137 3.62 -7.47 -1.16
C GLY A 137 3.98 -6.12 -1.74
N SER A 138 3.78 -5.04 -0.98
CA SER A 138 4.11 -3.69 -1.41
C SER A 138 5.62 -3.51 -1.57
N VAL A 139 6.41 -4.05 -0.64
CA VAL A 139 7.87 -4.08 -0.74
C VAL A 139 8.32 -4.85 -1.98
N VAL A 140 7.72 -6.02 -2.27
CA VAL A 140 8.05 -6.79 -3.48
C VAL A 140 7.77 -5.97 -4.74
N ARG A 141 6.63 -5.26 -4.83
CA ARG A 141 6.31 -4.41 -5.99
C ARG A 141 7.29 -3.26 -6.15
N ILE A 142 7.55 -2.54 -5.07
CA ILE A 142 8.46 -1.39 -5.07
C ILE A 142 9.88 -1.83 -5.42
N ALA A 143 10.37 -2.91 -4.81
CA ALA A 143 11.70 -3.46 -5.09
C ALA A 143 11.80 -3.91 -6.54
N THR A 144 10.79 -4.59 -7.08
CA THR A 144 10.77 -5.01 -8.49
C THR A 144 10.79 -3.81 -9.43
N LEU A 145 9.95 -2.81 -9.17
CA LEU A 145 9.90 -1.60 -9.99
C LEU A 145 11.22 -0.81 -9.94
N ALA A 146 11.79 -0.66 -8.74
CA ALA A 146 13.08 0.00 -8.54
C ALA A 146 14.21 -0.76 -9.25
N TRP A 147 14.20 -2.09 -9.19
CA TRP A 147 15.18 -2.93 -9.89
C TRP A 147 15.08 -2.76 -11.41
N ILE A 148 13.87 -2.76 -11.97
CA ILE A 148 13.64 -2.53 -13.41
C ILE A 148 14.13 -1.14 -13.83
N PHE A 149 13.84 -0.11 -13.04
CA PHE A 149 14.32 1.24 -13.33
C PHE A 149 15.85 1.33 -13.26
N ARG A 150 16.51 0.65 -12.32
CA ARG A 150 17.98 0.64 -12.26
C ARG A 150 18.63 -0.03 -13.48
N HIS A 151 17.99 -1.02 -14.08
CA HIS A 151 18.50 -1.77 -15.24
C HIS A 151 17.83 -1.36 -16.55
N TRP A 152 17.24 -0.16 -16.61
CA TRP A 152 16.54 0.28 -17.81
C TRP A 152 17.52 0.46 -18.98
N PRO A 153 17.38 -0.28 -20.09
CA PRO A 153 18.29 -0.16 -21.23
C PRO A 153 18.15 1.25 -21.82
N THR A 154 19.28 1.96 -21.92
CA THR A 154 19.36 3.35 -22.40
C THR A 154 18.95 3.52 -23.87
N GLU A 155 18.87 2.42 -24.63
CA GLU A 155 18.57 2.42 -26.06
C GLU A 155 17.09 2.64 -26.40
N VAL A 156 16.17 2.49 -25.44
CA VAL A 156 14.71 2.67 -25.65
C VAL A 156 14.25 4.11 -25.34
N SER A 157 15.20 5.06 -25.22
CA SER A 157 14.92 6.46 -24.88
C SER A 157 14.87 7.42 -26.08
N ARG A 158 14.87 6.90 -27.31
CA ARG A 158 14.67 7.69 -28.55
C ARG A 158 13.34 7.38 -29.20
#